data_AF-A0A1Q7VXI5-F1
#
_entry.id   AF-A0A1Q7VXI5-F1
#
_cell.length_a   1.000
_cell.length_b   1.000
_cell.length_c   1.000
_cell.angle_alpha   90.00
_cell.angle_beta   90.00
_cell.angle_gamma   90.00
#
_symmetry.space_group_name_H-M   'P 1'
#
loop_
_entity.id
_entity.type
_entity.pdbx_description
1 polymer ?
#
loop_
_entity_poly.entity_id
_entity_poly.type
_entity_poly.pdbx_seq_one_letter_code
_entity_poly.pdbx_strand_id
1 'polypeptide(L)'
;MTDTAKSVILSRLADEGFSGSYGALLFMTVLVGTDAETLKPESEEERHEWRGHLYGLRSALVCVVMYEAGVGPEDAAGIVQRHLEDAAWDLGRNRPDRSE
;
A
#
# COMPACT_ATOMS: atom_id res chain seq x y z
N MET A 1 -13.88 7.57 11.62
CA MET A 1 -13.16 6.28 11.74
C MET A 1 -11.95 6.26 10.79
N THR A 2 -12.14 6.59 9.51
CA THR A 2 -11.07 6.70 8.50
C THR A 2 -10.02 7.77 8.80
N ASP A 3 -10.41 8.95 9.30
CA ASP A 3 -9.43 10.01 9.63
C ASP A 3 -8.50 9.64 10.79
N THR A 4 -9.02 8.91 11.79
CA THR A 4 -8.24 8.41 12.92
C THR A 4 -7.25 7.33 12.46
N ALA A 5 -7.69 6.36 11.67
CA ALA A 5 -6.82 5.32 11.12
C ALA A 5 -5.73 5.92 10.20
N LYS A 6 -6.10 6.86 9.33
CA LYS A 6 -5.14 7.59 8.50
C LYS A 6 -4.08 8.31 9.35
N SER A 7 -4.48 8.99 10.42
CA SER A 7 -3.54 9.67 11.31
C SER A 7 -2.57 8.70 12.00
N VAL A 8 -3.05 7.52 12.42
CA VAL A 8 -2.22 6.49 13.05
C VAL A 8 -1.20 5.93 12.05
N ILE A 9 -1.64 5.58 10.85
CA ILE A 9 -0.76 5.09 9.77
C ILE A 9 0.33 6.13 9.47
N LEU A 10 -0.05 7.40 9.26
CA LEU A 10 0.91 8.46 8.95
C LEU A 10 1.91 8.71 10.09
N SER A 11 1.46 8.64 11.35
CA SER A 11 2.36 8.77 12.50
C SER A 11 3.37 7.63 12.55
N ARG A 12 2.92 6.37 12.37
CA ARG A 12 3.81 5.20 12.37
C ARG A 12 4.86 5.29 11.27
N LEU A 13 4.47 5.66 10.06
CA LEU A 13 5.40 5.82 8.94
C LEU A 13 6.41 6.95 9.17
N ALA A 14 5.99 8.05 9.81
CA ALA A 14 6.89 9.13 10.18
C ALA A 14 7.92 8.70 11.24
N ASP A 15 7.51 7.89 12.22
CA ASP A 15 8.41 7.32 13.24
C ASP A 15 9.45 6.36 12.62
N GLU A 16 9.09 5.70 11.52
CA GLU A 16 9.99 4.87 10.70
C GLU A 16 10.86 5.68 9.73
N GLY A 17 10.69 7.00 9.66
CA GLY A 17 11.50 7.91 8.84
C GLY A 17 10.99 8.12 7.41
N PHE A 18 9.80 7.64 7.06
CA PHE A 18 9.22 7.82 5.73
C PHE A 18 8.53 9.18 5.58
N SER A 19 8.53 9.70 4.35
CA SER A 19 7.92 10.99 4.05
C SER A 19 6.39 10.96 4.10
N GLY A 20 5.78 12.13 4.30
CA GLY A 20 4.33 12.29 4.15
C GLY A 20 3.83 11.93 2.75
N SER A 21 4.66 12.11 1.72
CA SER A 21 4.36 11.71 0.33
C SER A 21 4.27 10.20 0.19
N TYR A 22 5.20 9.46 0.81
CA TYR A 22 5.13 8.00 0.90
C TYR A 22 3.83 7.55 1.57
N GLY A 23 3.52 8.12 2.73
CA GLY A 23 2.30 7.79 3.47
C GLY A 23 1.00 8.10 2.70
N ALA A 24 0.95 9.22 1.98
CA ALA A 24 -0.18 9.56 1.12
C ALA A 24 -0.36 8.57 -0.04
N LEU A 25 0.74 8.19 -0.70
CA LEU A 25 0.74 7.21 -1.79
C LEU A 25 0.32 5.82 -1.31
N LEU A 26 0.80 5.40 -0.13
CA LEU A 26 0.42 4.14 0.49
C LEU A 26 -1.08 4.10 0.76
N PHE A 27 -1.62 5.18 1.33
CA PHE A 27 -3.04 5.31 1.62
C PHE A 27 -3.90 5.24 0.35
N MET A 28 -3.51 5.94 -0.71
CA MET A 28 -4.19 5.86 -2.02
C MET A 28 -4.18 4.44 -2.57
N THR A 29 -3.05 3.74 -2.43
CA THR A 29 -2.91 2.34 -2.87
C THR A 29 -3.89 1.43 -2.15
N VAL A 30 -4.00 1.53 -0.82
CA VAL A 30 -4.94 0.71 -0.03
C VAL A 30 -6.40 1.02 -0.35
N LEU A 31 -6.73 2.28 -0.67
CA LEU A 31 -8.08 2.67 -1.06
C LEU A 31 -8.51 2.02 -2.39
N VAL A 32 -7.61 1.99 -3.38
CA VAL A 32 -7.83 1.32 -4.67
C VAL A 32 -7.95 -0.19 -4.44
N GLY A 33 -7.06 -0.77 -3.64
CA GLY A 33 -7.06 -2.19 -3.27
C GLY A 33 -5.65 -2.71 -3.02
N THR A 34 -5.52 -3.77 -2.24
CA THR A 34 -4.20 -4.38 -1.94
C THR A 34 -3.86 -5.55 -2.87
N ASP A 35 -4.86 -6.11 -3.55
CA ASP A 35 -4.71 -7.22 -4.47
C ASP A 35 -5.57 -6.99 -5.72
N ALA A 36 -4.88 -6.98 -6.86
CA ALA A 36 -5.48 -6.77 -8.17
C ALA A 36 -6.47 -7.88 -8.56
N GLU A 37 -6.30 -9.08 -7.99
CA GLU A 37 -7.19 -10.23 -8.22
C GLU A 37 -8.48 -10.16 -7.41
N THR A 38 -8.51 -9.38 -6.34
CA THR A 38 -9.70 -9.20 -5.48
C THR A 38 -10.63 -8.08 -5.93
N LEU A 39 -10.20 -7.32 -6.94
CA LEU A 39 -10.97 -6.24 -7.52
C LEU A 39 -12.23 -6.79 -8.20
N LYS A 40 -13.34 -6.05 -8.06
CA LYS A 40 -14.65 -6.38 -8.67
C LYS A 40 -15.01 -5.36 -9.77
N PRO A 41 -14.31 -5.37 -10.92
CA PRO A 41 -14.64 -4.48 -12.03
C PRO A 41 -15.94 -4.93 -12.72
N GLU A 42 -16.65 -3.99 -13.32
CA GLU A 42 -17.85 -4.18 -14.12
C GLU A 42 -17.52 -4.61 -15.56
N SER A 43 -16.27 -4.44 -16.00
CA SER A 43 -15.79 -4.80 -17.34
C SER A 43 -14.32 -5.26 -17.38
N GLU A 44 -13.90 -5.88 -18.49
CA GLU A 44 -12.49 -6.25 -18.70
C GLU A 44 -11.58 -5.05 -18.95
N GLU A 45 -12.11 -3.97 -19.54
CA GLU A 45 -11.38 -2.71 -19.72
C GLU A 45 -11.08 -2.07 -18.36
N GLU A 46 -12.08 -1.95 -17.50
CA GLU A 46 -11.93 -1.45 -16.13
C GLU A 46 -10.99 -2.35 -15.29
N ARG A 47 -11.05 -3.68 -15.48
CA ARG A 47 -10.09 -4.61 -14.87
C ARG A 47 -8.65 -4.28 -15.26
N HIS A 48 -8.41 -4.05 -16.55
CA HIS A 48 -7.08 -3.74 -17.07
C HIS A 48 -6.55 -2.42 -16.49
N GLU A 49 -7.39 -1.38 -16.48
CA GLU A 49 -7.05 -0.08 -15.93
C GLU A 49 -6.72 -0.16 -14.43
N TRP A 50 -7.56 -0.83 -13.63
CA TRP A 50 -7.35 -0.92 -12.20
C TRP A 50 -6.11 -1.75 -11.83
N ARG A 51 -5.86 -2.84 -12.56
CA ARG A 51 -4.61 -3.61 -12.42
C ARG A 51 -3.41 -2.74 -12.73
N GLY A 52 -3.42 -2.05 -13.87
CA GLY A 52 -2.33 -1.15 -14.28
C GLY A 52 -2.08 -0.04 -13.25
N HIS A 53 -3.15 0.55 -12.72
CA HIS A 53 -3.07 1.57 -11.68
C HIS A 53 -2.44 1.03 -10.39
N LEU A 54 -2.88 -0.14 -9.93
CA LEU A 54 -2.35 -0.77 -8.71
C LEU A 54 -0.86 -1.14 -8.87
N TYR A 55 -0.46 -1.69 -10.02
CA TYR A 55 0.94 -1.98 -10.32
C TYR A 55 1.79 -0.72 -10.37
N GLY A 56 1.28 0.36 -10.98
CA GLY A 56 1.95 1.65 -11.03
C GLY A 56 2.18 2.25 -9.63
N LEU A 57 1.14 2.24 -8.78
CA LEU A 57 1.24 2.73 -7.41
C LEU A 57 2.23 1.93 -6.57
N ARG A 58 2.19 0.59 -6.64
CA ARG A 58 3.16 -0.27 -5.94
C ARG A 58 4.59 -0.03 -6.41
N SER A 59 4.80 0.13 -7.71
CA SER A 59 6.12 0.41 -8.26
C SER A 59 6.65 1.76 -7.77
N ALA A 60 5.80 2.78 -7.74
CA ALA A 60 6.15 4.10 -7.20
C ALA A 60 6.51 4.03 -5.71
N LEU A 61 5.75 3.27 -4.90
CA LEU A 61 6.08 3.04 -3.49
C LEU A 61 7.45 2.38 -3.31
N VAL A 62 7.75 1.35 -4.11
CA VAL A 62 9.05 0.66 -4.05
C VAL A 62 10.19 1.63 -4.37
N CYS A 63 10.06 2.42 -5.43
CA CYS A 63 11.06 3.43 -5.79
C CYS A 63 11.29 4.46 -4.66
N VAL A 64 10.21 4.89 -3.99
CA VAL A 64 10.31 5.82 -2.87
C VAL A 64 11.02 5.17 -1.68
N VAL A 65 10.69 3.93 -1.33
CA VAL A 65 11.38 3.22 -0.24
C VAL A 65 12.86 2.98 -0.55
N MET A 66 13.21 2.59 -1.78
CA MET A 66 14.61 2.47 -2.20
C MET A 66 15.38 3.77 -1.96
N TYR A 67 14.77 4.91 -2.31
CA TYR A 67 15.37 6.23 -2.13
C TYR A 67 15.45 6.65 -0.65
N GLU A 68 14.36 6.55 0.10
CA GLU A 68 14.25 7.05 1.48
C GLU A 68 15.00 6.16 2.48
N ALA A 69 14.95 4.83 2.32
CA ALA A 69 15.59 3.87 3.22
C ALA A 69 16.98 3.40 2.74
N GLY A 70 17.38 3.74 1.50
CA GLY A 70 18.69 3.36 0.94
C GLY A 70 18.86 1.84 0.74
N VAL A 71 17.77 1.13 0.46
CA VAL A 71 17.73 -0.33 0.34
C VAL A 71 17.58 -0.81 -1.10
N GLY A 72 17.87 -2.10 -1.33
CA GLY A 72 17.68 -2.76 -2.63
C GLY A 72 16.20 -2.98 -2.98
N PRO A 73 15.90 -3.34 -4.24
CA PRO A 73 14.53 -3.47 -4.73
C PRO A 73 13.73 -4.59 -4.02
N GLU A 74 14.36 -5.72 -3.67
CA GLU A 74 13.69 -6.80 -2.94
C GLU A 74 13.31 -6.39 -1.52
N ASP A 75 14.22 -5.73 -0.80
CA ASP A 75 13.97 -5.22 0.55
C ASP A 75 12.90 -4.12 0.55
N ALA A 76 12.97 -3.22 -0.44
CA ALA A 76 11.96 -2.18 -0.64
C ALA A 76 10.58 -2.78 -0.92
N ALA A 77 10.49 -3.79 -1.79
CA ALA A 77 9.24 -4.50 -2.05
C ALA A 77 8.69 -5.17 -0.77
N GLY A 78 9.55 -5.76 0.04
CA GLY A 78 9.18 -6.34 1.34
C GLY A 78 8.64 -5.31 2.33
N ILE A 79 9.28 -4.14 2.43
CA ILE A 79 8.82 -3.02 3.28
C ILE A 79 7.45 -2.52 2.80
N VAL A 80 7.30 -2.24 1.50
CA VAL A 80 6.04 -1.77 0.91
C VAL A 80 4.91 -2.78 1.16
N GLN A 81 5.17 -4.07 0.99
CA GLN A 81 4.18 -5.11 1.22
C GLN A 81 3.68 -5.10 2.67
N ARG A 82 4.59 -5.02 3.65
CA ARG A 82 4.22 -4.94 5.07
C ARG A 82 3.38 -3.70 5.35
N HIS A 83 3.80 -2.53 4.87
CA HIS A 83 3.05 -1.29 5.08
C HIS A 83 1.66 -1.32 4.46
N LEU A 84 1.49 -1.95 3.29
CA LEU A 84 0.18 -2.13 2.66
C LEU A 84 -0.72 -3.06 3.48
N GLU A 85 -0.18 -4.15 4.03
CA GLU A 85 -0.90 -5.07 4.92
C GLU A 85 -1.34 -4.36 6.21
N ASP A 86 -0.42 -3.65 6.87
CA ASP A 86 -0.70 -2.93 8.12
C ASP A 86 -1.73 -1.81 7.91
N ALA A 87 -1.60 -1.04 6.82
CA ALA A 87 -2.54 0.03 6.52
C ALA A 87 -3.93 -0.50 6.12
N ALA A 88 -4.00 -1.62 5.40
CA ALA A 88 -5.28 -2.28 5.12
C ALA A 88 -5.96 -2.78 6.40
N TRP A 89 -5.18 -3.36 7.32
CA TRP A 89 -5.65 -3.79 8.63
C TRP A 89 -6.22 -2.63 9.45
N ASP A 90 -5.48 -1.52 9.57
CA ASP A 90 -5.91 -0.33 10.33
C ASP A 90 -7.19 0.30 9.76
N LEU A 91 -7.45 0.07 8.46
CA LEU A 91 -8.67 0.49 7.76
C LEU A 91 -9.79 -0.55 7.79
N GLY A 92 -9.59 -1.69 8.46
CA GLY A 92 -10.56 -2.78 8.58
C GLY A 92 -10.77 -3.56 7.27
N ARG A 93 -9.78 -3.58 6.38
CA ARG A 93 -9.80 -4.35 5.12
C ARG A 93 -9.00 -5.65 5.29
N ASN A 94 -9.63 -6.78 4.94
CA ASN A 94 -9.14 -8.18 4.86
C ASN A 94 -7.77 -8.52 5.48
N ARG A 95 -7.78 -9.45 6.44
CA ARG A 95 -6.61 -10.26 6.83
C ARG A 95 -6.58 -11.52 5.95
N PRO A 96 -5.48 -11.87 5.25
CA PRO A 96 -5.28 -13.25 4.87
C PRO A 96 -4.97 -14.04 6.15
N ASP A 97 -5.74 -15.10 6.41
CA ASP A 97 -5.45 -16.03 7.51
C ASP A 97 -4.02 -16.54 7.35
N ARG A 98 -3.12 -16.07 8.22
CA ARG A 98 -1.84 -16.74 8.43
C ARG A 98 -2.17 -17.94 9.30
N SER A 99 -2.39 -19.08 8.66
CA SER A 99 -2.38 -20.39 9.32
C SER A 99 -1.01 -20.55 9.98
N GLU A 100 -1.00 -20.54 11.31
CA GLU A 100 0.12 -21.00 12.14
C GLU A 100 0.33 -22.51 12.00
#